data_AF-A0A1F4FSB2-F1
#
_entry.id   AF-A0A1F4FSB2-F1
#
_cell.length_a   1.000
_cell.length_b   1.000
_cell.length_c   1.000
_cell.angle_alpha   90.00
_cell.angle_beta   90.00
_cell.angle_gamma   90.00
#
_symmetry.space_group_name_H-M   'P 1'
#
loop_
_entity.id
_entity.type
_entity.pdbx_description
1 polymer ?
#
loop_
_entity_poly.entity_id
_entity_poly.type
_entity_poly.pdbx_seq_one_letter_code
_entity_poly.pdbx_strand_id
1 'polypeptide(L)' 'MTLTIIVRYSCGLCGLYRVECVLPARGEEDVPVWMDATVRLLCLDHSKRSPRCHATELRDIMVTISGLDRIGWPVLQ' A
#
# COMPACT_ATOMS: atom_id res chain seq x y z
N MET A 1 -3.77 15.57 -11.99
CA MET A 1 -4.32 14.19 -11.91
C MET A 1 -3.48 13.44 -10.90
N THR A 2 -4.10 12.85 -9.88
CA THR A 2 -3.37 12.04 -8.90
C THR A 2 -3.05 10.69 -9.53
N LEU A 3 -1.76 10.39 -9.71
CA LEU A 3 -1.33 9.08 -10.19
C LEU A 3 -1.62 8.04 -9.11
N THR A 4 -1.95 6.82 -9.53
CA THR A 4 -2.29 5.71 -8.65
C THR A 4 -1.44 4.49 -8.95
N ILE A 5 -1.16 3.69 -7.94
CA ILE A 5 -0.44 2.43 -8.01
C ILE A 5 -1.31 1.28 -7.52
N ILE A 6 -0.97 0.05 -7.90
CA ILE A 6 -1.59 -1.16 -7.36
C ILE A 6 -0.65 -1.77 -6.33
N VAL A 7 -1.12 -1.84 -5.09
CA VAL A 7 -0.42 -2.52 -4.00
C VAL A 7 -1.19 -3.78 -3.63
N ARG A 8 -0.47 -4.90 -3.51
CA ARG A 8 -1.01 -6.18 -3.04
C ARG A 8 -0.58 -6.41 -1.61
N TYR A 9 -1.45 -7.04 -0.83
CA TYR A 9 -1.10 -7.50 0.51
C TYR A 9 -1.84 -8.79 0.85
N SER A 10 -1.37 -9.46 1.89
CA SER A 10 -1.98 -10.64 2.51
C SER A 10 -2.20 -10.39 4.00
N CYS A 11 -3.10 -11.14 4.62
CA CYS A 11 -3.28 -11.18 6.07
C CYS A 11 -3.16 -12.62 6.56
N GLY A 12 -2.24 -12.85 7.49
CA GLY A 12 -1.99 -14.18 8.05
C GLY A 12 -3.08 -14.70 8.99
N LEU A 13 -4.03 -13.86 9.42
CA LEU A 13 -5.08 -14.25 10.37
C LEU A 13 -6.43 -14.53 9.70
N CYS A 14 -6.86 -13.70 8.74
CA CYS A 14 -8.19 -13.82 8.14
C CYS A 14 -8.21 -14.51 6.78
N GLY A 15 -7.05 -14.87 6.23
CA GLY A 15 -6.94 -15.58 4.96
C GLY A 15 -7.06 -14.71 3.71
N LEU A 16 -7.13 -13.37 3.84
CA LEU A 16 -6.96 -12.49 2.68
C LEU A 16 -5.57 -12.72 2.08
N TYR A 17 -5.53 -13.07 0.79
CA TYR A 17 -4.30 -13.45 0.12
C TYR A 17 -4.11 -12.64 -1.16
N ARG A 18 -3.01 -11.91 -1.25
CA ARG A 18 -2.62 -11.06 -2.40
C ARG A 18 -3.76 -10.18 -2.92
N VAL A 19 -4.56 -9.62 -2.02
CA VAL A 19 -5.64 -8.71 -2.39
C VAL A 19 -5.09 -7.40 -2.92
N GLU A 20 -5.69 -6.89 -3.99
CA GLU A 20 -5.27 -5.66 -4.64
C GLU A 20 -5.98 -4.44 -4.03
N CYS A 21 -5.18 -3.39 -3.82
CA CYS A 21 -5.62 -2.09 -3.37
C CYS A 21 -5.02 -1.01 -4.30
N VAL A 22 -5.88 -0.15 -4.83
CA VAL A 22 -5.47 0.99 -5.66
C VAL A 22 -5.22 2.17 -4.73
N LEU A 23 -3.99 2.64 -4.68
CA LEU A 23 -3.54 3.69 -3.76
C LEU A 23 -2.90 4.85 -4.52
N PRO A 24 -2.84 6.06 -3.93
CA PRO A 24 -2.08 7.16 -4.50
C PRO A 24 -0.60 6.79 -4.69
N ALA A 25 -0.04 7.13 -5.85
CA ALA A 25 1.39 7.10 -6.07
C ALA A 25 2.10 8.13 -5.18
N ARG A 26 3.39 7.94 -4.92
CA ARG A 26 4.18 8.91 -4.16
C ARG A 26 4.21 10.26 -4.89
N GLY A 27 3.97 11.32 -4.13
CA GLY A 27 4.12 12.70 -4.57
C GLY A 27 5.57 13.17 -4.42
N GLU A 28 5.72 14.31 -3.76
CA GLU A 28 7.02 14.94 -3.48
C GLU A 28 7.56 14.56 -2.09
N GLU A 29 6.76 13.87 -1.28
CA GLU A 29 7.16 13.42 0.05
C GLU A 29 8.28 12.37 0.03
N ASP A 30 9.01 12.26 1.16
CA ASP A 30 10.05 11.24 1.34
C ASP A 30 9.47 9.82 1.30
N VAL A 31 10.26 8.87 0.80
CA VAL A 31 9.87 7.46 0.67
C VAL A 31 9.35 6.86 1.99
N PRO A 32 10.01 7.04 3.15
CA PRO A 32 9.49 6.49 4.41
C PRO A 32 8.12 7.07 4.81
N VAL A 33 7.92 8.38 4.58
CA VAL A 33 6.64 9.06 4.89
C VAL A 33 5.52 8.49 4.03
N TRP A 34 5.80 8.30 2.74
CA TRP A 34 4.87 7.69 1.81
C TRP A 34 4.58 6.21 2.15
N MET A 35 5.59 5.45 2.56
CA MET A 35 5.42 4.05 2.99
C MET A 35 4.51 3.95 4.21
N ASP A 36 4.70 4.80 5.23
CA ASP A 36 3.84 4.82 6.42
C ASP A 36 2.39 5.15 6.06
N ALA A 37 2.17 6.13 5.18
CA ALA A 37 0.84 6.46 4.67
C ALA A 37 0.21 5.28 3.90
N THR A 38 1.00 4.61 3.06
CA THR A 38 0.59 3.43 2.29
C THR A 38 0.14 2.30 3.21
N VAL A 39 0.91 1.96 4.24
CA VAL A 39 0.56 0.92 5.20
C VAL A 39 -0.75 1.25 5.93
N ARG A 40 -0.96 2.51 6.34
CA ARG A 40 -2.22 2.93 6.97
C ARG A 40 -3.42 2.74 6.04
N LEU A 41 -3.29 3.07 4.76
CA LEU A 41 -4.34 2.87 3.77
C LEU A 41 -4.66 1.38 3.56
N LEU A 42 -3.63 0.52 3.53
CA LEU A 42 -3.82 -0.93 3.47
C LEU A 42 -4.54 -1.47 4.71
N CYS A 43 -4.21 -0.98 5.91
CA CYS A 43 -4.92 -1.35 7.13
C CYS A 43 -6.40 -0.92 7.11
N LEU A 44 -6.70 0.24 6.53
CA LEU A 44 -8.08 0.70 6.34
C LEU A 44 -8.84 -0.11 5.29
N ASP A 45 -8.20 -0.53 4.21
CA ASP A 45 -8.79 -1.46 3.24
C ASP A 45 -9.04 -2.84 3.89
N HIS A 46 -8.07 -3.33 4.65
CA HIS A 46 -8.18 -4.59 5.38
C HIS A 46 -9.35 -4.59 6.37
N SER A 47 -9.52 -3.54 7.18
CA SER A 47 -10.62 -3.45 8.15
C SER A 47 -12.00 -3.43 7.48
N LYS A 48 -12.11 -2.87 6.27
CA LYS A 48 -13.34 -2.91 5.47
C LYS A 48 -13.63 -4.32 4.95
N ARG A 49 -12.60 -5.03 4.47
CA ARG A 49 -12.75 -6.38 3.91
C ARG A 49 -12.93 -7.48 4.96
N SER A 50 -12.31 -7.31 6.12
CA SER A 50 -12.34 -8.28 7.22
C SER A 50 -12.54 -7.57 8.56
N PRO A 51 -13.75 -7.05 8.85
CA PRO A 51 -14.01 -6.22 10.03
C PRO A 51 -13.89 -6.96 11.36
N ARG A 52 -13.84 -8.29 11.34
CA ARG A 52 -13.63 -9.14 12.53
C ARG A 52 -12.17 -9.56 12.72
N CYS A 53 -11.30 -9.23 11.78
CA CYS A 53 -9.89 -9.53 11.88
C CYS A 53 -9.18 -8.50 12.77
N HIS A 54 -8.30 -8.99 13.64
CA HIS A 54 -7.52 -8.21 14.59
C HIS A 54 -6.02 -8.33 14.32
N ALA A 55 -5.64 -8.52 13.04
CA ALA A 55 -4.24 -8.57 12.65
C ALA A 55 -3.54 -7.25 12.98
N THR A 56 -2.40 -7.35 13.67
CA THR A 56 -1.54 -6.22 14.01
C THR A 56 -0.55 -5.90 12.89
N GLU A 57 -0.37 -6.82 11.95
CA GLU A 57 0.52 -6.70 10.79
C GLU A 57 -0.12 -7.28 9.53
N LEU A 58 0.21 -6.69 8.38
CA LEU A 58 -0.07 -7.24 7.06
C LEU A 58 1.18 -7.91 6.52
N ARG A 59 1.00 -8.90 5.64
CA ARG A 59 2.09 -9.69 5.05
C ARG A 59 2.14 -9.51 3.55
N ASP A 60 3.27 -9.90 2.95
CA ASP A 60 3.48 -9.94 1.50
C ASP A 60 3.09 -8.62 0.79
N ILE A 61 3.45 -7.48 1.39
CA ILE A 61 3.17 -6.17 0.79
C ILE A 61 4.03 -6.03 -0.47
N MET A 62 3.38 -5.92 -1.62
CA MET A 62 4.02 -5.85 -2.93
C MET A 62 3.47 -4.66 -3.70
N VAL A 63 4.36 -3.78 -4.19
CA VAL A 63 3.98 -2.73 -5.12
C VAL A 63 4.10 -3.26 -6.55
N THR A 64 3.02 -3.21 -7.31
CA THR A 64 3.03 -3.61 -8.72
C THR A 64 3.58 -2.46 -9.55
N ILE A 65 4.73 -2.67 -10.19
CA ILE A 65 5.39 -1.65 -11.01
C ILE A 65 4.91 -1.81 -12.45
N SER A 66 4.23 -0.78 -12.95
CA SER A 66 3.81 -0.58 -14.34
C SER A 66 4.88 0.10 -15.19
N GLY A 67 5.93 0.65 -14.56
CA GLY A 67 7.00 1.42 -15.22
C GLY A 67 6.73 2.93 -15.25
N LEU A 68 5.56 3.38 -14.79
CA LEU A 68 5.21 4.81 -14.62
C LEU A 68 5.21 5.23 -13.14
N ASP A 69 5.43 4.29 -12.23
CA ASP A 69 5.26 4.51 -10.79
C ASP A 69 6.48 5.20 -10.19
N ARG A 70 6.28 6.40 -9.66
CA ARG A 70 7.29 7.11 -8.88
C ARG A 70 7.37 6.49 -7.50
N ILE A 71 8.34 5.60 -7.28
CA ILE A 71 8.62 5.01 -5.96
C ILE A 71 9.94 5.58 -5.41
N GLY A 72 11.04 5.49 -6.17
CA GLY A 72 12.40 5.74 -5.65
C GLY A 72 13.21 6.90 -6.25
N TRP A 73 12.65 7.77 -7.10
CA TRP A 73 13.43 8.88 -7.68
C TRP A 73 13.68 9.99 -6.64
N PRO A 74 14.88 10.60 -6.59
CA PRO A 74 15.14 11.71 -5.66
C PRO A 74 14.18 12.88 -5.87
N VAL A 75 13.83 13.54 -4.76
CA VAL A 75 13.40 14.95 -4.80
C VAL A 75 14.64 15.72 -5.25
N LEU A 76 14.69 16.15 -6.51
CA LEU A 76 15.71 17.08 -6.95
C LEU A 76 15.37 18.43 -6.30
N GLN A 77 16.13 18.79 -5.26
CA GLN A 77 16.15 20.14 -4.68
C GLN A 77 16.82 21.13 -5.63
#